data_AF-I1CLX2-F1
#
_entry.id   AF-I1CLX2-F1
#
_cell.length_a   1.000
_cell.length_b   1.000
_cell.length_c   1.000
_cell.angle_alpha   90.00
_cell.angle_beta   90.00
_cell.angle_gamma   90.00
#
_symmetry.space_group_name_H-M   'P 1'
#
loop_
_entity.id
_entity.type
_entity.pdbx_description
1 polymer ?
#
loop_
_entity_poly.entity_id
_entity_poly.type
_entity_poly.pdbx_seq_one_letter_code
_entity_poly.pdbx_strand_id
1 'polypeptide(L)'
;MAQIKAAEMKSLGKEVTKYSKRTIKITREHTEECKRLLTAMGIPYLEAPSEAEAQCAELAKEGKVFAAASEDMDTLVFKTPILLRHLTFSGSRIHEIHLDKLLNGLGLDMIQVGLQWR
;
A
#
# COMPACT_ATOMS: atom_id res chain seq x y z
N MET A 1 9.38 -31.12 31.88
CA MET A 1 10.53 -30.17 31.89
C MET A 1 11.05 -29.84 30.48
N ALA A 2 11.47 -30.82 29.66
CA ALA A 2 12.05 -30.54 28.33
C ALA A 2 11.06 -29.91 27.31
N GLN A 3 9.80 -30.33 27.29
CA GLN A 3 8.79 -29.78 26.36
C GLN A 3 8.37 -28.34 26.69
N ILE A 4 8.39 -27.95 27.97
CA ILE A 4 8.03 -26.58 28.40
C ILE A 4 9.12 -25.59 27.94
N LYS A 5 10.40 -25.94 28.12
CA LYS A 5 11.54 -25.14 27.62
C LYS A 5 11.55 -25.00 26.10
N ALA A 6 11.20 -26.05 25.35
CA ALA A 6 11.13 -25.98 23.89
C ALA A 6 10.00 -25.07 23.40
N ALA A 7 8.85 -25.06 24.08
CA ALA A 7 7.73 -24.17 23.77
C ALA A 7 8.05 -22.70 24.08
N GLU A 8 8.68 -22.42 25.23
CA GLU A 8 9.15 -21.08 25.60
C GLU A 8 10.19 -20.56 24.62
N MET A 9 11.17 -21.38 24.22
CA MET A 9 12.22 -20.97 23.27
C MET A 9 11.66 -20.69 21.87
N LYS A 10 10.64 -21.46 21.45
CA LYS A 10 9.91 -21.21 20.19
C LYS A 10 9.05 -19.94 20.27
N SER A 11 8.46 -19.65 21.43
CA SER A 11 7.71 -18.41 21.67
C SER A 11 8.63 -17.20 21.63
N LEU A 12 9.78 -17.26 22.32
CA LEU A 12 10.77 -16.21 22.35
C LEU A 12 11.36 -15.94 20.95
N GLY A 13 11.64 -16.99 20.17
CA GLY A 13 12.08 -16.86 18.78
C GLY A 13 11.04 -16.17 17.88
N LYS A 14 9.75 -16.43 18.09
CA LYS A 14 8.67 -15.72 17.38
C LYS A 14 8.60 -14.25 17.77
N GLU A 15 8.76 -13.94 19.05
CA GLU A 15 8.79 -12.55 19.53
C GLU A 15 10.00 -11.79 18.99
N VAL A 16 11.20 -12.36 19.06
CA VAL A 16 12.42 -11.76 18.49
C VAL A 16 12.25 -11.49 16.99
N THR A 17 11.68 -12.44 16.24
CA THR A 17 11.40 -12.25 14.80
C THR A 17 10.36 -11.15 14.57
N LYS A 18 9.32 -11.06 15.41
CA LYS A 18 8.28 -10.02 15.33
C LYS A 18 8.86 -8.63 15.60
N TYR A 19 9.74 -8.50 16.59
CA TYR A 19 10.42 -7.24 16.89
C TYR A 19 11.44 -6.88 15.81
N SER A 20 12.20 -7.84 15.30
CA SER A 20 13.16 -7.63 14.21
C SER A 20 12.51 -7.11 12.94
N LYS A 21 11.32 -7.62 12.55
CA LYS A 21 10.56 -7.12 11.40
C LYS A 21 10.15 -5.65 11.52
N ARG A 22 9.93 -5.16 12.76
CA ARG A 22 9.59 -3.75 13.02
C ARG A 22 10.79 -2.82 12.94
N THR A 23 12.01 -3.37 12.97
CA THR A 23 13.26 -2.60 12.91
C THR A 23 13.76 -2.37 11.49
N ILE A 24 13.21 -3.08 10.50
CA ILE A 24 13.60 -2.93 9.10
C ILE A 24 13.14 -1.57 8.61
N LYS A 25 14.10 -0.66 8.43
CA LYS A 25 13.89 0.64 7.79
C LYS A 25 14.28 0.51 6.33
N ILE A 26 13.42 0.97 5.45
CA ILE A 26 13.75 1.11 4.02
C ILE A 26 14.80 2.22 3.91
N THR A 27 15.98 1.88 3.41
CA THR A 27 17.06 2.84 3.16
C THR A 27 16.91 3.43 1.76
N ARG A 28 17.60 4.55 1.51
CA ARG A 28 17.64 5.17 0.17
C ARG A 28 18.26 4.24 -0.87
N GLU A 29 19.22 3.41 -0.46
CA GLU A 29 19.88 2.43 -1.33
C GLU A 29 18.89 1.43 -1.91
N HIS A 30 17.98 0.88 -1.09
CA HIS A 30 16.93 -0.03 -1.58
C HIS A 30 16.06 0.64 -2.66
N THR A 31 15.70 1.91 -2.47
CA THR A 31 14.91 2.66 -3.45
C THR A 31 15.66 2.82 -4.77
N GLU A 32 16.94 3.17 -4.73
CA GLU A 32 17.77 3.35 -5.93
C GLU A 32 18.02 2.02 -6.66
N GLU A 33 18.21 0.91 -5.93
CA GLU A 33 18.30 -0.42 -6.52
C GLU A 33 17.01 -0.83 -7.22
N CYS A 34 15.84 -0.59 -6.61
CA CYS A 34 14.55 -0.83 -7.23
C CYS A 34 14.36 0.01 -8.51
N LYS A 35 14.74 1.29 -8.51
CA LYS A 35 14.68 2.15 -9.71
C LYS A 35 15.57 1.62 -10.84
N ARG A 36 16.79 1.18 -10.53
CA ARG A 36 17.69 0.56 -11.51
C ARG A 36 17.09 -0.71 -12.10
N LEU A 37 16.50 -1.55 -11.26
CA LEU A 37 15.82 -2.78 -11.70
C LEU A 37 14.65 -2.46 -12.63
N LEU A 38 13.78 -1.53 -12.25
CA LEU A 38 12.64 -1.10 -13.08
C LEU A 38 13.11 -0.55 -14.43
N THR A 39 14.17 0.25 -14.42
CA THR A 39 14.81 0.77 -15.65
C THR A 39 15.30 -0.37 -16.55
N ALA A 40 15.98 -1.36 -15.98
CA ALA A 40 16.48 -2.51 -16.73
C ALA A 40 15.34 -3.39 -17.31
N MET A 41 14.19 -3.44 -16.63
CA MET A 41 12.98 -4.13 -17.09
C MET A 41 12.17 -3.31 -18.12
N GLY A 42 12.52 -2.04 -18.36
CA GLY A 42 11.77 -1.14 -19.24
C GLY A 42 10.44 -0.65 -18.65
N ILE A 43 10.27 -0.74 -17.32
CA ILE A 43 9.05 -0.31 -16.64
C ILE A 43 9.20 1.16 -16.22
N PRO A 44 8.31 2.07 -16.66
CA PRO A 44 8.37 3.46 -16.26
C PRO A 44 8.00 3.62 -14.78
N TYR A 45 8.69 4.53 -14.11
CA TYR A 45 8.36 4.95 -12.75
C TYR A 45 8.40 6.48 -12.66
N LEU A 46 7.80 7.02 -11.61
CA LEU A 46 7.77 8.44 -11.31
C LEU A 46 8.11 8.66 -9.85
N GLU A 47 8.72 9.80 -9.55
CA GLU A 47 8.99 10.23 -8.18
C GLU A 47 7.90 11.20 -7.75
N ALA A 48 7.11 10.82 -6.75
CA ALA A 48 6.10 11.69 -6.18
C ALA A 48 6.78 12.82 -5.38
N PRO A 49 6.23 14.05 -5.40
CA PRO A 49 6.79 15.17 -4.64
C PRO A 49 6.66 15.00 -3.12
N SER A 50 5.68 14.22 -2.67
CA SER A 50 5.45 13.91 -1.25
C SER A 50 5.00 12.46 -1.09
N GLU A 51 3.70 12.20 -1.13
CA GLU A 51 3.15 10.86 -0.94
C GLU A 51 2.86 10.17 -2.27
N ALA A 52 3.32 8.91 -2.40
CA ALA A 52 3.13 8.12 -3.60
C ALA A 52 1.65 7.85 -3.88
N GLU A 53 0.85 7.60 -2.84
CA GLU A 53 -0.58 7.32 -2.97
C GLU A 53 -1.37 8.52 -3.50
N ALA A 54 -1.07 9.71 -3.00
CA ALA A 54 -1.66 10.95 -3.48
C ALA A 54 -1.36 11.17 -4.97
N GLN A 55 -0.11 10.90 -5.38
CA GLN A 55 0.28 11.01 -6.78
C GLN A 55 -0.42 9.98 -7.67
N CYS A 56 -0.54 8.72 -7.23
CA CYS A 56 -1.27 7.67 -7.95
C CYS A 56 -2.77 8.01 -8.08
N ALA A 57 -3.38 8.53 -7.01
CA ALA A 57 -4.77 8.97 -7.02
C ALA A 57 -4.97 10.14 -8.00
N GLU A 58 -4.05 11.11 -8.06
CA GLU A 58 -4.11 12.20 -9.04
C GLU A 58 -4.06 11.71 -10.48
N LEU A 59 -3.13 10.80 -10.80
CA LEU A 59 -3.03 10.22 -12.13
C LEU A 59 -4.30 9.45 -12.53
N ALA A 60 -4.94 8.76 -11.58
CA ALA A 60 -6.19 8.05 -11.82
C ALA A 60 -7.36 9.03 -12.04
N LYS A 61 -7.43 10.13 -11.28
CA LYS A 61 -8.44 11.19 -11.48
C LYS A 61 -8.29 11.90 -12.82
N GLU A 62 -7.06 12.15 -13.25
CA GLU A 62 -6.77 12.74 -14.56
C GLU A 62 -6.99 11.77 -15.73
N GLY A 63 -7.32 10.50 -15.47
CA GLY A 63 -7.55 9.48 -16.49
C GLY A 63 -6.28 9.01 -17.20
N LYS A 64 -5.09 9.30 -16.66
CA LYS A 64 -3.80 8.82 -17.19
C LYS A 64 -3.57 7.34 -16.90
N VAL A 65 -4.18 6.85 -15.81
CA VAL A 65 -4.16 5.43 -15.42
C VAL A 65 -5.58 4.98 -15.07
N PHE A 66 -5.84 3.68 -15.16
CA PHE A 66 -7.15 3.10 -14.86
C PHE A 66 -7.50 3.14 -13.37
N ALA A 67 -6.55 2.83 -12.50
CA ALA A 67 -6.74 2.72 -11.05
C ALA A 67 -5.42 2.92 -10.31
N ALA A 68 -5.50 3.28 -9.02
CA ALA A 68 -4.36 3.23 -8.11
C ALA A 68 -4.28 1.83 -7.48
N ALA A 69 -3.08 1.23 -7.44
CA ALA A 69 -2.86 -0.05 -6.79
C ALA A 69 -2.10 0.17 -5.47
N SER A 70 -2.77 -0.08 -4.35
CA SER A 70 -2.17 0.00 -3.01
C SER A 70 -2.91 -0.93 -2.05
N GLU A 71 -2.26 -1.28 -0.95
CA GLU A 71 -2.91 -1.97 0.17
C GLU A 71 -3.50 -1.01 1.18
N ASP A 72 -3.00 0.21 1.23
CA ASP A 72 -3.45 1.21 2.18
C ASP A 72 -4.71 1.91 1.63
N MET A 73 -5.71 2.06 2.51
CA MET A 73 -7.04 2.56 2.12
C MET A 73 -7.12 4.09 2.14
N ASP A 74 -6.13 4.77 2.71
CA ASP A 74 -5.92 6.21 2.65
C ASP A 74 -5.76 6.72 1.21
N THR A 75 -5.38 5.87 0.25
CA THR A 75 -5.47 6.21 -1.18
C THR A 75 -6.87 6.70 -1.59
N LEU A 76 -7.96 6.18 -0.98
CA LEU A 76 -9.34 6.61 -1.24
C LEU A 76 -9.61 8.03 -0.72
N VAL A 77 -8.93 8.45 0.34
CA VAL A 77 -9.03 9.81 0.89
C VAL A 77 -8.49 10.85 -0.09
N PHE A 78 -7.50 10.48 -0.92
CA PHE A 78 -7.01 11.29 -2.04
C PHE A 78 -7.94 11.32 -3.27
N LYS A 79 -9.16 10.77 -3.13
CA LYS A 79 -10.20 10.71 -4.15
C LYS A 79 -9.82 9.84 -5.36
N THR A 80 -9.06 8.76 -5.17
CA THR A 80 -8.84 7.81 -6.27
C THR A 80 -10.19 7.21 -6.72
N PRO A 81 -10.52 7.22 -8.03
CA PRO A 81 -11.79 6.68 -8.51
C PRO A 81 -11.91 5.16 -8.28
N ILE A 82 -10.80 4.45 -8.48
CA ILE A 82 -10.70 2.99 -8.35
C ILE A 82 -9.41 2.67 -7.58
N LEU A 83 -9.53 1.90 -6.50
CA LEU A 83 -8.43 1.32 -5.75
C LEU A 83 -8.38 -0.20 -5.98
N LEU A 84 -7.22 -0.69 -6.41
CA LEU A 84 -6.94 -2.12 -6.56
C LEU A 84 -6.13 -2.61 -5.37
N ARG A 85 -6.69 -3.58 -4.64
CA ARG A 85 -6.02 -4.28 -3.54
C ARG A 85 -5.62 -5.70 -3.95
N HIS A 86 -4.60 -6.20 -3.28
CA HIS A 86 -3.97 -7.50 -3.49
C HIS A 86 -3.30 -7.68 -4.86
N LEU A 87 -2.86 -6.59 -5.49
CA LEU A 87 -2.19 -6.68 -6.80
C LEU A 87 -0.79 -7.30 -6.70
N THR A 88 -0.06 -7.03 -5.62
CA THR A 88 1.32 -7.53 -5.41
C THR A 88 1.37 -8.87 -4.68
N PHE A 89 0.23 -9.39 -4.23
CA PHE A 89 0.14 -10.68 -3.52
C PHE A 89 -0.07 -11.83 -4.48
N SER A 90 0.88 -12.75 -4.54
CA SER A 90 0.75 -13.97 -5.32
C SER A 90 -0.39 -14.85 -4.79
N GLY A 91 -1.37 -15.18 -5.63
CA GLY A 91 -2.42 -16.16 -5.34
C GLY A 91 -3.69 -15.59 -4.67
N SER A 92 -3.76 -14.29 -4.43
CA SER A 92 -4.97 -13.62 -3.93
C SER A 92 -5.84 -13.11 -5.08
N ARG A 93 -7.17 -13.03 -4.87
CA ARG A 93 -8.05 -12.33 -5.81
C ARG A 93 -7.81 -10.83 -5.66
N ILE A 94 -7.71 -10.14 -6.80
CA ILE A 94 -7.63 -8.68 -6.83
C ILE A 94 -9.00 -8.13 -6.42
N HIS A 95 -9.01 -7.18 -5.49
CA HIS A 95 -10.23 -6.52 -5.04
C HIS A 95 -10.28 -5.12 -5.63
N GLU A 96 -11.35 -4.83 -6.35
CA GLU A 96 -11.60 -3.51 -6.93
C GLU A 96 -12.57 -2.74 -6.03
N ILE A 97 -12.13 -1.59 -5.54
CA ILE A 97 -12.94 -0.71 -4.71
C ILE A 97 -13.21 0.56 -5.51
N HIS A 98 -14.48 0.77 -5.81
CA HIS A 98 -14.95 1.96 -6.50
C HIS A 98 -15.39 3.02 -5.49
N LEU A 99 -14.84 4.22 -5.59
CA LEU A 99 -15.11 5.30 -4.64
C LEU A 99 -16.58 5.75 -4.68
N ASP A 100 -17.17 5.86 -5.87
CA ASP A 100 -18.58 6.24 -6.05
C ASP A 100 -19.54 5.25 -5.36
N LYS A 101 -19.32 3.95 -5.56
CA LYS A 101 -20.13 2.90 -4.92
C LYS A 101 -19.95 2.90 -3.41
N LEU A 102 -18.73 3.15 -2.94
CA LEU A 102 -18.43 3.24 -1.52
C LEU A 102 -19.18 4.41 -0.85
N LEU A 103 -19.08 5.61 -1.44
CA LEU A 103 -19.75 6.81 -0.94
C LEU A 103 -21.27 6.65 -0.96
N ASN A 104 -21.83 6.17 -2.07
CA ASN A 104 -23.26 5.90 -2.20
C ASN A 104 -23.75 4.84 -1.20
N GLY A 105 -22.96 3.78 -1.00
CA GLY A 105 -23.29 2.71 -0.05
C GLY A 105 -23.25 3.16 1.41
N LEU A 106 -22.40 4.11 1.75
CA LEU A 106 -22.29 4.68 3.09
C LEU A 106 -23.19 5.90 3.30
N GLY A 107 -23.78 6.46 2.23
CA GLY A 107 -24.53 7.72 2.29
C GLY A 107 -23.65 8.91 2.68
N LEU A 108 -22.37 8.88 2.31
CA LEU A 108 -21.39 9.90 2.64
C LEU A 108 -20.97 10.68 1.40
N ASP A 109 -20.59 11.93 1.60
CA ASP A 109 -19.88 12.74 0.61
C ASP A 109 -18.38 12.78 0.93
N MET A 110 -17.54 13.08 -0.06
CA MET A 110 -16.08 13.15 0.14
C MET A 110 -15.67 14.16 1.20
N ILE A 111 -16.44 15.23 1.41
CA ILE A 111 -16.20 16.20 2.47
C ILE A 111 -16.22 15.54 3.85
N GLN A 112 -17.06 14.52 4.04
CA GLN A 112 -17.21 13.81 5.32
C GLN A 112 -16.14 12.73 5.52
N VAL A 113 -15.60 12.18 4.43
CA VAL A 113 -14.59 11.11 4.45
C VAL A 113 -13.18 11.65 4.67
N GLY A 114 -12.88 12.86 4.21
CA GLY A 114 -11.54 13.43 4.37
C GLY A 114 -11.46 14.92 4.09
N LEU A 115 -10.78 15.62 5.00
CA LEU A 115 -10.47 17.06 4.98
C LEU A 115 -10.03 17.55 3.58
N GLN A 116 -10.48 18.74 3.21
CA GLN A 116 -10.13 19.46 1.97
C GLN A 116 -8.62 19.71 1.89
N TRP A 117 -7.85 18.74 1.42
CA TRP A 117 -6.47 18.98 0.98
C TRP A 117 -6.55 19.67 -0.38
N ARG A 118 -6.23 20.97 -0.35
CA ARG A 118 -5.99 21.86 -1.49
C ARG A 118 -4.49 22.02 -1.66
#